data_AF-A0A1M6L916-F1
#
_entry.id   AF-A0A1M6L916-F1
#
_cell.length_a   1.000
_cell.length_b   1.000
_cell.length_c   1.000
_cell.angle_alpha   90.00
_cell.angle_beta   90.00
_cell.angle_gamma   90.00
#
_symmetry.space_group_name_H-M   'P 1'
#
loop_
_entity.id
_entity.type
_entity.pdbx_description
1 polymer ?
#
loop_
_entity_poly.entity_id
_entity_poly.type
_entity_poly.pdbx_seq_one_letter_code
_entity_poly.pdbx_strand_id
1 'polypeptide(L)'
;MSNKLKRDQIPAPKAENWEKNFEEEKKLSFNLSVPPIILQKETYKALNSEDENRVRIYLGLEKEMIDGKHVLCAFAVSAFLMGSGDVYADYETPVFKLGKENENLSKRTEEVLESIRRYRKWRAGELNSENEWAAFRQYIYPNAYLFTKFELHEIFNTQNRSEAQIDFGISKTMDVMIYSEAKEIRNPEVFNYGALCPPICDNNSIYNS
;
A
#
# COMPACT_ATOMS: atom_id res chain seq x y z
N MET A 1 -3.10 4.43 -32.03
CA MET A 1 -2.38 3.17 -31.78
C MET A 1 -2.42 2.94 -30.27
N SER A 2 -3.08 1.90 -29.77
CA SER A 2 -3.00 1.61 -28.33
C SER A 2 -1.61 1.05 -28.06
N ASN A 3 -0.82 1.75 -27.24
CA ASN A 3 0.40 1.17 -26.70
C ASN A 3 -0.03 -0.02 -25.85
N LYS A 4 0.37 -1.23 -26.24
CA LYS A 4 0.15 -2.44 -25.46
C LYS A 4 0.83 -2.25 -24.11
N LEU A 5 0.04 -2.20 -23.04
CA LEU A 5 0.56 -2.04 -21.68
C LEU A 5 1.44 -3.25 -21.32
N LYS A 6 2.50 -3.00 -20.55
CA LYS A 6 3.30 -4.07 -19.95
C LYS A 6 2.48 -4.76 -18.85
N ARG A 7 2.90 -5.96 -18.47
CA ARG A 7 2.29 -6.71 -17.37
C ARG A 7 2.23 -5.84 -16.12
N ASP A 8 1.08 -5.79 -15.47
CA ASP A 8 0.78 -5.03 -14.24
C ASP A 8 0.92 -3.50 -14.37
N GLN A 9 1.12 -2.97 -15.58
CA GLN A 9 1.19 -1.54 -15.82
C GLN A 9 -0.21 -0.91 -15.77
N ILE A 10 -0.36 0.10 -14.92
CA ILE A 10 -1.57 0.91 -14.82
C ILE A 10 -1.58 1.95 -15.97
N PRO A 11 -2.69 2.09 -16.72
CA PRO A 11 -2.84 3.18 -17.70
C PRO A 11 -2.69 4.56 -17.04
N ALA A 12 -2.00 5.50 -17.68
CA ALA A 12 -1.76 6.84 -17.11
C ALA A 12 -3.05 7.57 -16.65
N PRO A 13 -4.16 7.60 -17.42
CA PRO A 13 -5.40 8.24 -16.95
C PRO A 13 -5.98 7.59 -15.69
N LYS A 14 -5.76 6.29 -15.51
CA LYS A 14 -6.21 5.56 -14.32
C LYS A 14 -5.33 5.90 -13.10
N ALA A 15 -4.02 6.01 -13.31
CA ALA A 15 -3.09 6.45 -12.26
C ALA A 15 -3.41 7.88 -11.78
N GLU A 16 -3.60 8.83 -12.70
CA GLU A 16 -4.01 10.21 -12.37
C GLU A 16 -5.32 10.27 -11.57
N ASN A 17 -6.29 9.40 -11.90
CA ASN A 17 -7.53 9.32 -11.14
C ASN A 17 -7.31 8.78 -9.72
N TRP A 18 -6.41 7.81 -9.55
CA TRP A 18 -6.07 7.26 -8.24
C TRP A 18 -5.34 8.26 -7.35
N GLU A 19 -4.47 9.09 -7.93
CA GLU A 19 -3.81 10.20 -7.23
C GLU A 19 -4.84 11.25 -6.76
N LYS A 20 -5.79 11.64 -7.62
CA LYS A 20 -6.87 12.56 -7.26
C LYS A 20 -7.72 12.01 -6.10
N ASN A 21 -8.11 10.74 -6.18
CA ASN A 21 -8.85 10.07 -5.11
C ASN A 21 -8.08 10.08 -3.79
N PHE A 22 -6.76 9.88 -3.84
CA PHE A 22 -5.91 9.94 -2.67
C PHE A 22 -5.86 11.34 -2.08
N GLU A 23 -5.69 12.40 -2.90
CA GLU A 23 -5.68 13.78 -2.42
C GLU A 23 -7.03 14.24 -1.83
N GLU A 24 -8.15 13.65 -2.24
CA GLU A 24 -9.44 13.85 -1.57
C GLU A 24 -9.47 13.20 -0.19
N GLU A 25 -9.11 11.92 -0.10
CA GLU A 25 -9.08 11.16 1.16
C GLU A 25 -8.09 11.77 2.16
N LYS A 26 -6.98 12.30 1.65
CA LYS A 26 -5.92 12.92 2.43
C LYS A 26 -6.41 14.08 3.29
N LYS A 27 -7.40 14.83 2.81
CA LYS A 27 -7.99 15.98 3.52
C LYS A 27 -8.80 15.55 4.74
N LEU A 28 -9.29 14.31 4.77
CA LEU A 28 -10.14 13.79 5.84
C LEU A 28 -9.29 13.09 6.91
N SER A 29 -8.56 12.06 6.51
CA SER A 29 -8.00 11.08 7.44
C SER A 29 -6.46 11.07 7.49
N PHE A 30 -5.77 11.65 6.50
CA PHE A 30 -4.31 11.56 6.35
C PHE A 30 -3.57 12.78 6.92
N ASN A 31 -3.23 12.72 8.19
CA ASN A 31 -2.47 13.75 8.90
C ASN A 31 -0.97 13.42 9.03
N LEU A 32 -0.36 12.92 7.94
CA LEU A 32 1.07 12.59 7.88
C LEU A 32 1.83 13.56 6.98
N SER A 33 3.09 13.84 7.35
CA SER A 33 4.10 14.35 6.44
C SER A 33 4.72 13.16 5.70
N VAL A 34 4.83 13.22 4.37
CA VAL A 34 5.32 12.12 3.53
C VAL A 34 6.58 12.56 2.80
N PRO A 35 7.77 12.23 3.35
CA PRO A 35 9.01 12.31 2.60
C PRO A 35 8.97 11.37 1.37
N PRO A 36 9.74 11.64 0.31
CA PRO A 36 9.87 10.74 -0.81
C PRO A 36 10.34 9.35 -0.38
N ILE A 37 9.57 8.31 -0.76
CA ILE A 37 9.93 6.92 -0.53
C ILE A 37 10.60 6.42 -1.82
N ILE A 38 11.92 6.24 -1.79
CA ILE A 38 12.69 5.83 -2.97
C ILE A 38 13.33 4.48 -2.71
N LEU A 39 13.15 3.55 -3.65
CA LEU A 39 13.86 2.29 -3.68
C LEU A 39 15.00 2.39 -4.68
N GLN A 40 16.24 2.29 -4.20
CA GLN A 40 17.43 2.30 -5.04
C GLN A 40 17.70 0.90 -5.63
N LYS A 41 18.24 0.85 -6.85
CA LYS A 41 18.56 -0.40 -7.56
C LYS A 41 19.51 -1.30 -6.76
N GLU A 42 20.46 -0.72 -6.03
CA GLU A 42 21.41 -1.45 -5.20
C GLU A 42 20.72 -2.12 -4.00
N THR A 43 19.81 -1.40 -3.34
CA THR A 43 18.95 -1.95 -2.29
C THR A 43 18.08 -3.08 -2.82
N TYR A 44 17.46 -2.89 -3.99
CA TYR A 44 16.69 -3.95 -4.63
C TYR A 44 17.53 -5.20 -4.87
N LYS A 45 18.75 -5.06 -5.42
CA LYS A 45 19.66 -6.20 -5.61
C LYS A 45 20.02 -6.91 -4.31
N ALA A 46 20.26 -6.14 -3.24
CA ALA A 46 20.55 -6.71 -1.91
C ALA A 46 19.37 -7.49 -1.33
N LEU A 47 18.12 -7.09 -1.65
CA LEU A 47 16.90 -7.72 -1.15
C LEU A 47 16.43 -8.90 -2.01
N ASN A 48 16.64 -8.84 -3.33
CA ASN A 48 16.09 -9.80 -4.28
C ASN A 48 16.81 -11.16 -4.28
N SER A 49 18.00 -11.26 -3.67
CA SER A 49 18.91 -12.43 -3.57
C SER A 49 18.99 -13.28 -4.86
N GLU A 50 19.57 -14.50 -4.79
CA GLU A 50 19.57 -15.43 -5.93
C GLU A 50 18.23 -16.14 -6.11
N ASP A 51 17.41 -16.24 -5.04
CA ASP A 51 16.15 -16.99 -5.00
C ASP A 51 14.94 -16.19 -5.54
N GLU A 52 15.18 -15.04 -6.16
CA GLU A 52 14.17 -14.17 -6.76
C GLU A 52 13.06 -13.74 -5.78
N ASN A 53 13.50 -13.37 -4.57
CA ASN A 53 12.60 -12.98 -3.50
C ASN A 53 11.77 -11.75 -3.85
N ARG A 54 10.55 -11.69 -3.31
CA ARG A 54 9.72 -10.49 -3.40
C ARG A 54 10.23 -9.44 -2.44
N VAL A 55 9.91 -8.18 -2.70
CA VAL A 55 10.19 -7.08 -1.77
C VAL A 55 8.90 -6.70 -1.07
N ARG A 56 8.92 -6.69 0.26
CA ARG A 56 7.84 -6.15 1.09
C ARG A 56 8.27 -4.82 1.67
N ILE A 57 7.40 -3.82 1.55
CA ILE A 57 7.63 -2.48 2.08
C ILE A 57 6.64 -2.21 3.19
N TYR A 58 7.15 -2.12 4.41
CA TYR A 58 6.40 -1.75 5.59
C TYR A 58 6.34 -0.23 5.74
N LEU A 59 5.18 0.27 6.13
CA LEU A 59 5.02 1.65 6.54
C LEU A 59 5.28 1.82 8.03
N GLY A 60 5.99 2.88 8.39
CA GLY A 60 6.39 3.24 9.74
C GLY A 60 6.21 4.74 9.98
N LEU A 61 6.36 5.15 11.24
CA LEU A 61 6.44 6.56 11.60
C LEU A 61 7.78 6.86 12.26
N GLU A 62 8.34 8.02 11.96
CA GLU A 62 9.49 8.55 12.69
C GLU A 62 9.12 8.84 14.15
N LYS A 63 10.16 8.97 14.99
CA LYS A 63 9.98 9.34 16.40
C LYS A 63 9.56 10.78 16.58
N GLU A 64 10.10 11.65 15.75
CA GLU A 64 9.85 13.08 15.82
C GLU A 64 8.72 13.47 14.88
N MET A 65 7.88 14.37 15.36
CA MET A 65 6.90 15.05 14.53
C MET A 65 7.55 16.29 13.90
N ILE A 66 7.09 16.65 12.71
CA ILE A 66 7.45 17.90 12.04
C ILE A 66 6.17 18.72 11.90
N ASP A 67 6.19 19.96 12.39
CA ASP A 67 5.04 20.89 12.35
C ASP A 67 3.73 20.28 12.89
N GLY A 68 3.83 19.52 13.99
CA GLY A 68 2.69 18.86 14.62
C GLY A 68 2.12 17.66 13.85
N LYS A 69 2.78 17.24 12.76
CA LYS A 69 2.41 16.05 11.97
C LYS A 69 3.39 14.92 12.22
N HIS A 70 2.86 13.69 12.28
CA HIS A 70 3.70 12.50 12.25
C HIS A 70 4.39 12.41 10.89
N VAL A 71 5.65 11.99 10.86
CA VAL A 71 6.43 11.81 9.63
C VAL A 71 6.39 10.33 9.24
N LEU A 72 5.93 10.05 8.02
CA LEU A 72 5.92 8.72 7.45
C LEU A 72 7.35 8.31 7.07
N CYS A 73 7.70 7.06 7.34
CA CYS A 73 8.87 6.41 6.78
C CYS A 73 8.50 5.01 6.26
N ALA A 74 9.40 4.40 5.49
CA ALA A 74 9.17 3.08 4.92
C ALA A 74 10.40 2.19 5.07
N PHE A 75 10.16 0.89 5.23
CA PHE A 75 11.21 -0.12 5.38
C PHE A 75 11.02 -1.25 4.37
N ALA A 76 12.02 -1.52 3.56
CA ALA A 76 12.03 -2.63 2.62
C ALA A 76 12.72 -3.85 3.23
N VAL A 77 12.07 -5.00 3.08
CA VAL A 77 12.59 -6.31 3.46
C VAL A 77 12.38 -7.31 2.33
N SER A 78 13.17 -8.37 2.35
CA SER A 78 13.03 -9.49 1.43
C SER A 78 11.94 -10.43 1.94
N ALA A 79 11.12 -10.96 1.04
CA ALA A 79 10.03 -11.87 1.34
C ALA A 79 10.08 -13.11 0.44
N PHE A 80 10.12 -14.29 1.04
CA PHE A 80 10.20 -15.58 0.36
C PHE A 80 8.89 -16.35 0.46
N LEU A 81 8.65 -17.22 -0.52
CA LEU A 81 7.48 -18.09 -0.52
C LEU A 81 7.67 -19.22 0.51
N MET A 82 6.74 -19.32 1.46
CA MET A 82 6.67 -20.43 2.41
C MET A 82 5.69 -21.49 1.91
N GLY A 83 6.23 -22.67 1.56
CA GLY A 83 5.43 -23.82 1.17
C GLY A 83 4.64 -23.60 -0.14
N SER A 84 3.50 -24.29 -0.28
CA SER A 84 2.75 -24.38 -1.54
C SER A 84 1.45 -23.55 -1.55
N GLY A 85 1.43 -22.35 -0.95
CA GLY A 85 0.16 -21.63 -0.68
C GLY A 85 0.14 -20.12 -0.87
N ASP A 86 1.00 -19.53 -1.71
CA ASP A 86 1.11 -18.06 -1.87
C ASP A 86 1.30 -17.28 -0.56
N VAL A 87 1.80 -17.95 0.49
CA VAL A 87 2.14 -17.33 1.77
C VAL A 87 3.58 -16.87 1.71
N TYR A 88 3.80 -15.56 1.88
CA TYR A 88 5.14 -14.97 1.89
C TYR A 88 5.56 -14.61 3.31
N ALA A 89 6.70 -15.13 3.75
CA ALA A 89 7.34 -14.72 5.00
C ALA A 89 8.52 -13.80 4.74
N ASP A 90 8.82 -12.94 5.71
CA ASP A 90 9.89 -11.98 5.60
C ASP A 90 11.20 -12.56 6.14
N TYR A 91 12.31 -12.23 5.50
CA TYR A 91 13.61 -12.35 6.13
C TYR A 91 13.78 -11.25 7.17
N GLU A 92 14.39 -11.61 8.30
CA GLU A 92 14.73 -10.64 9.35
C GLU A 92 15.86 -9.70 8.92
N THR A 93 16.70 -10.13 7.96
CA THR A 93 17.79 -9.34 7.38
C THR A 93 18.00 -9.68 5.90
N PRO A 94 18.42 -8.72 5.06
CA PRO A 94 18.64 -7.32 5.40
C PRO A 94 17.34 -6.48 5.42
N VAL A 95 17.35 -5.42 6.23
CA VAL A 95 16.27 -4.42 6.33
C VAL A 95 16.82 -3.06 5.94
N PHE A 96 16.13 -2.35 5.03
CA PHE A 96 16.53 -1.03 4.59
C PHE A 96 15.45 0.01 4.86
N LYS A 97 15.82 1.14 5.46
CA LYS A 97 14.97 2.33 5.49
C LYS A 97 15.07 3.06 4.16
N LEU A 98 13.92 3.37 3.58
CA LEU A 98 13.82 4.00 2.27
C LEU A 98 13.75 5.52 2.40
N GLY A 99 14.54 6.21 1.59
CA GLY A 99 14.64 7.67 1.57
C GLY A 99 15.45 8.12 0.37
N LYS A 100 16.02 9.33 0.40
CA LYS A 100 16.93 9.78 -0.68
C LYS A 100 18.13 8.84 -0.85
N GLU A 101 18.66 8.38 0.28
CA GLU A 101 19.67 7.33 0.35
C GLU A 101 19.13 6.22 1.24
N ASN A 102 19.26 4.97 0.80
CA ASN A 102 18.71 3.84 1.52
C ASN A 102 19.67 3.38 2.61
N GLU A 103 19.20 3.38 3.86
CA GLU A 103 20.00 3.07 5.02
C GLU A 103 19.78 1.62 5.47
N ASN A 104 20.86 0.85 5.61
CA ASN A 104 20.78 -0.51 6.13
C ASN A 104 20.56 -0.49 7.65
N LEU A 105 19.38 -0.91 8.10
CA LEU A 105 18.97 -1.00 9.50
C LEU A 105 18.92 -2.43 10.04
N SER A 106 19.57 -3.39 9.37
CA SER A 106 19.56 -4.81 9.78
C SER A 106 20.07 -5.04 11.21
N LYS A 107 20.89 -4.13 11.75
CA LYS A 107 21.40 -4.18 13.13
C LYS A 107 20.54 -3.40 14.14
N ARG A 108 19.50 -2.69 13.68
CA ARG A 108 18.61 -1.81 14.46
C ARG A 108 17.14 -2.25 14.29
N THR A 109 16.91 -3.56 14.29
CA THR A 109 15.58 -4.15 14.07
C THR A 109 14.56 -3.70 15.11
N GLU A 110 14.96 -3.46 16.36
CA GLU A 110 14.05 -2.94 17.40
C GLU A 110 13.49 -1.56 17.04
N GLU A 111 14.33 -0.64 16.55
CA GLU A 111 13.90 0.70 16.11
C GLU A 111 12.92 0.62 14.94
N VAL A 112 13.17 -0.30 14.00
CA VAL A 112 12.28 -0.57 12.87
C VAL A 112 10.92 -1.08 13.36
N LEU A 113 10.92 -2.08 14.25
CA LEU A 113 9.69 -2.65 14.80
C LEU A 113 8.88 -1.61 15.58
N GLU A 114 9.54 -0.74 16.36
CA GLU A 114 8.87 0.35 17.08
C GLU A 114 8.26 1.37 16.11
N SER A 115 8.98 1.73 15.04
CA SER A 115 8.46 2.60 13.98
C SER A 115 7.21 2.02 13.31
N ILE A 116 7.24 0.73 12.94
CA ILE A 116 6.09 0.03 12.35
C ILE A 116 4.92 -0.04 13.34
N ARG A 117 5.20 -0.32 14.63
CA ARG A 117 4.16 -0.34 15.68
C ARG A 117 3.48 1.01 15.81
N ARG A 118 4.22 2.11 15.79
CA ARG A 118 3.65 3.47 15.83
C ARG A 118 2.74 3.76 14.64
N TYR A 119 3.14 3.37 13.44
CA TYR A 119 2.27 3.46 12.26
C TYR A 119 0.98 2.65 12.43
N ARG A 120 1.05 1.44 12.97
CA ARG A 120 -0.14 0.63 13.25
C ARG A 120 -1.09 1.29 14.25
N LYS A 121 -0.56 1.92 15.30
CA LYS A 121 -1.36 2.70 16.27
C LYS A 121 -2.02 3.91 15.61
N TRP A 122 -1.27 4.63 14.77
CA TRP A 122 -1.82 5.74 13.99
C TRP A 122 -2.96 5.29 13.07
N ARG A 123 -2.75 4.17 12.38
CA ARG A 123 -3.73 3.53 11.49
C ARG A 123 -4.97 3.04 12.26
N ALA A 124 -4.80 2.57 13.49
CA ALA A 124 -5.91 2.19 14.38
C ALA A 124 -6.67 3.40 14.97
N GLY A 125 -6.21 4.62 14.71
CA GLY A 125 -6.79 5.84 15.26
C GLY A 125 -6.41 6.12 16.73
N GLU A 126 -5.46 5.35 17.29
CA GLU A 126 -4.98 5.54 18.66
C GLU A 126 -4.09 6.79 18.80
N LEU A 127 -3.43 7.20 17.70
CA LEU A 127 -2.66 8.44 17.65
C LEU A 127 -3.53 9.53 17.01
N ASN A 128 -3.83 10.58 17.78
CA ASN A 128 -4.78 11.64 17.44
C ASN A 128 -6.24 11.12 17.35
N SER A 129 -6.74 10.62 18.47
CA SER A 129 -8.11 10.11 18.63
C SER A 129 -9.19 11.21 18.60
N GLU A 130 -8.80 12.48 18.63
CA GLU A 130 -9.71 13.62 18.54
C GLU A 130 -10.23 13.84 17.11
N ASN A 131 -9.51 13.34 16.10
CA ASN A 131 -9.98 13.39 14.72
C ASN A 131 -11.04 12.29 14.49
N GLU A 132 -12.26 12.69 14.14
CA GLU A 132 -13.39 11.81 13.84
C GLU A 132 -13.09 10.76 12.75
N TRP A 133 -12.21 11.09 11.81
CA TRP A 133 -11.80 10.20 10.72
C TRP A 133 -10.69 9.21 11.10
N ALA A 134 -10.11 9.34 12.31
CA ALA A 134 -8.99 8.50 12.74
C ALA A 134 -9.35 7.00 12.80
N ALA A 135 -10.58 6.67 13.21
CA ALA A 135 -11.06 5.29 13.32
C ALA A 135 -11.19 4.58 11.95
N PHE A 136 -11.32 5.34 10.86
CA PHE A 136 -11.51 4.77 9.51
C PHE A 136 -10.20 4.48 8.78
N ARG A 137 -9.07 5.04 9.26
CA ARG A 137 -7.74 4.86 8.66
C ARG A 137 -7.39 3.40 8.44
N GLN A 138 -7.77 2.51 9.36
CA GLN A 138 -7.47 1.08 9.29
C GLN A 138 -8.08 0.35 8.09
N TYR A 139 -9.14 0.89 7.49
CA TYR A 139 -9.83 0.35 6.32
C TYR A 139 -9.28 0.91 5.00
N ILE A 140 -8.53 2.01 5.06
CA ILE A 140 -8.01 2.73 3.90
C ILE A 140 -6.53 2.43 3.71
N TYR A 141 -5.74 2.59 4.78
CA TYR A 141 -4.29 2.54 4.70
C TYR A 141 -3.78 1.14 5.05
N PRO A 142 -2.94 0.54 4.20
CA PRO A 142 -2.37 -0.78 4.46
C PRO A 142 -1.25 -0.72 5.48
N ASN A 143 -0.88 -1.88 6.03
CA ASN A 143 0.30 -2.02 6.88
C ASN A 143 1.61 -2.12 6.07
N ALA A 144 1.53 -2.69 4.87
CA ALA A 144 2.66 -2.96 4.00
C ALA A 144 2.19 -3.19 2.56
N TYR A 145 3.13 -3.10 1.62
CA TYR A 145 2.96 -3.45 0.21
C TYR A 145 3.91 -4.60 -0.15
N LEU A 146 3.39 -5.69 -0.71
CA LEU A 146 4.20 -6.78 -1.23
C LEU A 146 4.29 -6.63 -2.75
N PHE A 147 5.47 -6.26 -3.24
CA PHE A 147 5.71 -6.07 -4.66
C PHE A 147 5.87 -7.42 -5.34
N THR A 148 5.35 -7.52 -6.56
CA THR A 148 5.63 -8.67 -7.40
C THR A 148 7.07 -8.60 -7.89
N LYS A 149 7.62 -9.75 -8.28
CA LYS A 149 8.95 -9.80 -8.91
C LYS A 149 8.98 -8.97 -10.21
N PHE A 150 7.87 -8.94 -10.95
CA PHE A 150 7.83 -8.39 -12.31
C PHE A 150 7.98 -6.87 -12.33
N GLU A 151 7.32 -6.15 -11.42
CA GLU A 151 7.31 -4.68 -11.40
C GLU A 151 8.73 -4.12 -11.19
N LEU A 152 9.42 -4.57 -10.14
CA LEU A 152 10.76 -4.08 -9.81
C LEU A 152 11.81 -4.58 -10.80
N HIS A 153 11.70 -5.83 -11.27
CA HIS A 153 12.57 -6.34 -12.32
C HIS A 153 12.45 -5.50 -13.59
N GLU A 154 11.24 -5.15 -13.99
CA GLU A 154 11.00 -4.32 -15.17
C GLU A 154 11.62 -2.92 -15.03
N ILE A 155 11.50 -2.28 -13.87
CA ILE A 155 12.07 -0.96 -13.62
C ILE A 155 13.61 -1.02 -13.60
N PHE A 156 14.19 -1.93 -12.81
CA PHE A 156 15.63 -1.94 -12.54
C PHE A 156 16.45 -2.69 -13.59
N ASN A 157 15.95 -3.79 -14.14
CA ASN A 157 16.71 -4.62 -15.07
C ASN A 157 16.34 -4.33 -16.53
N THR A 158 15.05 -4.24 -16.88
CA THR A 158 14.63 -3.98 -18.27
C THR A 158 14.84 -2.52 -18.65
N GLN A 159 14.32 -1.58 -17.84
CA GLN A 159 14.41 -0.15 -18.13
C GLN A 159 15.72 0.48 -17.63
N ASN A 160 16.52 -0.26 -16.87
CA ASN A 160 17.79 0.15 -16.30
C ASN A 160 17.73 1.47 -15.51
N ARG A 161 16.63 1.70 -14.77
CA ARG A 161 16.53 2.85 -13.86
C ARG A 161 17.39 2.63 -12.62
N SER A 162 17.94 3.70 -12.06
CA SER A 162 18.73 3.65 -10.82
C SER A 162 17.85 3.66 -9.56
N GLU A 163 16.64 4.19 -9.67
CA GLU A 163 15.72 4.40 -8.57
C GLU A 163 14.26 4.22 -9.02
N ALA A 164 13.41 3.86 -8.06
CA ALA A 164 11.97 3.80 -8.21
C ALA A 164 11.32 4.57 -7.05
N GLN A 165 10.53 5.59 -7.36
CA GLN A 165 9.71 6.26 -6.35
C GLN A 165 8.44 5.46 -6.10
N ILE A 166 8.10 5.32 -4.83
CA ILE A 166 6.84 4.73 -4.39
C ILE A 166 5.95 5.87 -3.92
N ASP A 167 4.74 5.92 -4.47
CA ASP A 167 3.73 6.91 -4.12
C ASP A 167 2.38 6.22 -3.89
N PHE A 168 1.42 6.97 -3.36
CA PHE A 168 0.10 6.47 -2.99
C PHE A 168 -0.97 6.86 -4.00
N GLY A 169 -1.87 5.92 -4.27
CA GLY A 169 -3.08 6.15 -5.04
C GLY A 169 -4.21 5.31 -4.47
N ILE A 170 -5.45 5.83 -4.55
CA ILE A 170 -6.64 5.12 -4.11
C ILE A 170 -7.49 4.74 -5.32
N SER A 171 -7.68 3.44 -5.49
CA SER A 171 -8.76 2.94 -6.33
C SER A 171 -10.06 2.95 -5.54
N LYS A 172 -11.03 3.76 -5.96
CA LYS A 172 -12.38 3.74 -5.39
C LYS A 172 -13.24 2.76 -6.19
N THR A 173 -13.94 1.89 -5.47
CA THR A 173 -15.00 1.03 -6.01
C THR A 173 -16.30 1.38 -5.31
N MET A 174 -17.42 1.20 -5.99
CA MET A 174 -18.74 1.41 -5.41
C MET A 174 -19.29 0.06 -4.97
N ASP A 175 -19.57 -0.08 -3.68
CA ASP A 175 -20.26 -1.24 -3.12
C ASP A 175 -21.75 -0.95 -2.93
N VAL A 176 -22.58 -2.01 -2.97
CA VAL A 176 -24.01 -1.90 -2.67
C VAL A 176 -24.24 -2.12 -1.19
N MET A 177 -24.92 -1.17 -0.55
CA MET A 177 -25.41 -1.32 0.83
C MET A 177 -26.88 -1.73 0.81
N ILE A 178 -27.17 -2.92 1.34
CA ILE A 178 -28.54 -3.44 1.48
C ILE A 178 -28.94 -3.31 2.94
N TYR A 179 -30.01 -2.55 3.19
CA TYR A 179 -30.58 -2.38 4.51
C TYR A 179 -31.70 -3.40 4.71
N SER A 180 -31.79 -4.01 5.90
CA SER A 180 -32.87 -4.95 6.24
C SER A 180 -34.25 -4.29 6.24
N GLU A 181 -34.30 -2.98 6.44
CA GLU A 181 -35.52 -2.17 6.50
C GLU A 181 -35.32 -0.83 5.79
N ALA A 182 -36.43 -0.18 5.40
CA ALA A 182 -36.37 1.19 4.89
C ALA A 182 -35.77 2.14 5.95
N LYS A 183 -35.04 3.17 5.51
CA LYS A 183 -34.15 4.07 6.31
C LYS A 183 -34.83 4.93 7.41
N GLU A 184 -35.85 4.42 8.09
CA GLU A 184 -36.53 5.10 9.19
C GLU A 184 -36.01 4.66 10.57
N ILE A 185 -35.24 3.56 10.65
CA ILE A 185 -34.61 3.07 11.88
C ILE A 185 -33.21 3.66 12.07
N ARG A 186 -32.85 4.03 13.32
CA ARG A 186 -31.46 4.38 13.69
C ARG A 186 -30.62 3.11 13.80
N ASN A 187 -29.49 3.07 13.09
CA ASN A 187 -28.52 1.95 13.05
C ASN A 187 -29.11 0.61 12.54
N PRO A 188 -29.71 0.58 11.33
CA PRO A 188 -30.17 -0.67 10.74
C PRO A 188 -29.00 -1.63 10.45
N GLU A 189 -29.27 -2.92 10.43
CA GLU A 189 -28.32 -3.91 9.92
C GLU A 189 -28.06 -3.63 8.43
N VAL A 190 -26.77 -3.50 8.09
CA VAL A 190 -26.32 -3.20 6.73
C VAL A 190 -25.51 -4.37 6.22
N PHE A 191 -25.92 -4.90 5.09
CA PHE A 191 -25.24 -5.99 4.42
C PHE A 191 -24.49 -5.50 3.19
N ASN A 192 -23.31 -6.07 2.94
CA ASN A 192 -22.54 -5.89 1.72
C ASN A 192 -22.43 -7.25 0.99
N TYR A 193 -23.43 -7.57 0.16
CA TYR A 193 -23.48 -8.83 -0.60
C TYR A 193 -23.49 -8.62 -2.13
N GLY A 194 -23.34 -7.38 -2.59
CA GLY A 194 -23.29 -7.07 -4.03
C GLY A 194 -21.89 -7.27 -4.58
N ALA A 195 -21.64 -8.40 -5.25
CA ALA A 195 -20.41 -8.59 -6.01
C ALA A 195 -20.34 -7.63 -7.20
N LEU A 196 -19.16 -7.07 -7.48
CA LEU A 196 -18.93 -6.23 -8.65
C LEU A 196 -19.14 -7.03 -9.95
N CYS A 197 -19.91 -6.42 -10.85
CA CYS A 197 -20.27 -6.94 -12.16
C CYS A 197 -19.83 -5.94 -13.22
N PRO A 198 -18.85 -6.27 -14.09
CA PRO A 198 -17.85 -7.36 -14.03
C PRO A 198 -16.87 -7.21 -12.85
N PRO A 199 -16.09 -8.24 -12.45
CA PRO A 199 -15.72 -9.45 -13.21
C PRO A 199 -16.55 -10.71 -12.91
N ILE A 200 -17.56 -10.65 -12.04
CA ILE A 200 -18.29 -11.85 -11.56
C ILE A 200 -19.53 -12.19 -12.41
N CYS A 201 -19.96 -11.27 -13.29
CA CYS A 201 -21.12 -11.50 -14.13
C CYS A 201 -20.88 -12.48 -15.27
N ASP A 202 -21.91 -13.28 -15.56
CA ASP A 202 -21.90 -14.21 -16.68
C ASP A 202 -21.66 -13.47 -18.00
N ASN A 203 -20.62 -13.88 -18.71
CA ASN A 203 -20.29 -13.35 -20.04
C ASN A 203 -21.39 -13.67 -21.07
N ASN A 204 -22.33 -14.56 -20.74
CA ASN A 204 -23.47 -14.91 -21.59
C ASN A 204 -24.73 -14.06 -21.31
N SER A 205 -24.69 -13.11 -20.36
CA SER A 205 -25.80 -12.20 -20.17
C SER A 205 -25.88 -11.19 -21.33
N ILE A 206 -27.03 -11.14 -22.02
CA ILE A 206 -27.31 -10.17 -23.07
C ILE A 206 -27.28 -8.70 -22.58
N TYR A 207 -27.30 -8.51 -21.27
CA TYR A 207 -27.21 -7.19 -20.64
C TYR A 207 -25.78 -6.84 -20.18
N ASN A 208 -24.82 -7.74 -20.40
CA ASN A 208 -23.40 -7.59 -20.04
C ASN A 208 -22.49 -7.53 -21.28
N SER A 209 -23.07 -7.34 -22.47
CA SER A 209 -22.39 -7.29 -23.77
C SER A 209 -22.02 -5.86 -24.19
#